data_AF-A0A7W1JH86-F1
#
_entry.id   AF-A0A7W1JH86-F1
#
_cell.length_a   1.000
_cell.length_b   1.000
_cell.length_c   1.000
_cell.angle_alpha   90.00
_cell.angle_beta   90.00
_cell.angle_gamma   90.00
#
_symmetry.space_group_name_H-M   'P 1'
#
loop_
_entity.id
_entity.type
_entity.pdbx_description
1 polymer ?
#
loop_
_entity_poly.entity_id
_entity_poly.type
_entity_poly.pdbx_seq_one_letter_code
_entity_poly.pdbx_strand_id
1 'polypeptide(L)'
;MPNETPTPDETQTQHNRPAWLLPTPPRRDEAGAPPLRALLLRLMRGQNLARAEANALLDALLDGTATDAQIAAALVALTVKGETVEELAGMASAMRARAVPINARHKRFIDTAGTGSSSAKTFNVSTAAAFVAAGAGLPVAKHGSRAATSRSGSADVLAALGVGVTAAPEVSEKCLNEIGICFMFAPLYHGATARVAGVRRELGVHTTFNLLGPLTNPAGAPRQLIGVWHPALTEPLARTLIALGTERAWVVHGSDGLDEVTLNG
;
A
#
# COMPACT_ATOMS: atom_id res chain seq x y z
N MET A 1 -23.29 -5.62 -47.00
CA MET A 1 -23.65 -5.68 -45.57
C MET A 1 -22.91 -6.87 -44.97
N PRO A 2 -21.69 -6.70 -44.46
CA PRO A 2 -20.94 -7.79 -43.84
C PRO A 2 -21.50 -8.08 -42.44
N ASN A 3 -21.64 -9.36 -42.14
CA ASN A 3 -22.10 -9.91 -40.87
C ASN A 3 -21.07 -9.61 -39.76
N GLU A 4 -21.42 -8.81 -38.76
CA GLU A 4 -20.62 -8.65 -37.55
C GLU A 4 -20.81 -9.89 -36.65
N THR A 5 -19.77 -10.70 -36.52
CA THR A 5 -19.62 -11.66 -35.43
C THR A 5 -19.59 -10.92 -34.09
N PRO A 6 -20.44 -11.27 -33.10
CA PRO A 6 -20.38 -10.63 -31.80
C PRO A 6 -19.08 -11.01 -31.09
N THR A 7 -18.37 -9.99 -30.58
CA THR A 7 -17.23 -10.12 -29.67
C THR A 7 -17.65 -10.83 -28.37
N PRO A 8 -16.81 -11.67 -27.77
CA PRO A 8 -17.14 -12.30 -26.49
C PRO A 8 -17.30 -11.25 -25.39
N ASP A 9 -18.42 -11.32 -24.70
CA ASP A 9 -18.84 -10.55 -23.54
C ASP A 9 -17.80 -10.64 -22.39
N GLU A 10 -17.29 -9.50 -21.93
CA GLU A 10 -16.29 -9.36 -20.84
C GLU A 10 -16.84 -9.74 -19.44
N THR A 11 -18.05 -10.30 -19.34
CA THR A 11 -18.67 -10.65 -18.05
C THR A 11 -18.43 -12.10 -17.58
N GLN A 12 -17.65 -12.91 -18.30
CA GLN A 12 -17.43 -14.32 -17.93
C GLN A 12 -16.02 -14.62 -17.37
N THR A 13 -15.74 -14.16 -16.14
CA THR A 13 -14.72 -14.80 -15.27
C THR A 13 -15.19 -14.93 -13.82
N GLN A 14 -16.47 -15.23 -13.59
CA GLN A 14 -16.88 -15.89 -12.34
C GLN A 14 -16.38 -17.33 -12.36
N HIS A 15 -15.16 -17.54 -11.86
CA HIS A 15 -14.62 -18.88 -11.62
C HIS A 15 -15.65 -19.74 -10.88
N ASN A 16 -15.81 -20.97 -11.38
CA ASN A 16 -16.64 -22.04 -10.82
C ASN A 16 -16.18 -22.37 -9.39
N ARG A 17 -16.73 -21.68 -8.38
CA ARG A 17 -16.29 -21.80 -6.97
C ARG A 17 -17.17 -22.82 -6.22
N PRO A 18 -16.57 -23.59 -5.30
CA PRO A 18 -17.28 -24.68 -4.63
C PRO A 18 -18.45 -24.19 -3.77
N ALA A 19 -19.64 -24.71 -4.06
CA ALA A 19 -20.86 -24.44 -3.29
C ALA A 19 -20.77 -24.84 -1.80
N TRP A 20 -19.82 -25.73 -1.46
CA TRP A 20 -19.60 -26.21 -0.08
C TRP A 20 -18.84 -25.24 0.81
N LEU A 21 -18.39 -24.09 0.30
CA LEU A 21 -17.68 -23.07 1.09
C LEU A 21 -18.65 -22.27 1.98
N LEU A 22 -19.31 -22.96 2.91
CA LEU A 22 -20.26 -22.42 3.86
C LEU A 22 -19.54 -21.87 5.11
N PRO A 23 -20.13 -20.90 5.82
CA PRO A 23 -19.59 -20.49 7.12
C PRO A 23 -19.64 -21.69 8.05
N THR A 24 -18.52 -22.05 8.68
CA THR A 24 -18.65 -22.90 9.88
C THR A 24 -19.41 -22.09 10.95
N PRO A 25 -20.20 -22.73 11.82
CA PRO A 25 -20.90 -22.02 12.89
C PRO A 25 -19.93 -21.26 13.82
N PRO A 26 -20.33 -20.09 14.36
CA PRO A 26 -19.58 -19.37 15.39
C PRO A 26 -19.23 -20.31 16.56
N ARG A 27 -18.00 -20.20 17.07
CA ARG A 27 -17.72 -20.78 18.40
C ARG A 27 -18.47 -19.93 19.43
N ARG A 28 -18.82 -20.52 20.59
CA ARG A 28 -19.76 -19.92 21.58
C ARG A 28 -19.29 -18.58 22.19
N ASP A 29 -18.09 -18.15 21.85
CA ASP A 29 -17.30 -17.08 22.44
C ASP A 29 -17.07 -15.86 21.50
N GLU A 30 -17.62 -15.86 20.26
CA GLU A 30 -17.46 -14.75 19.30
C GLU A 30 -18.70 -13.80 19.28
N ALA A 31 -18.67 -12.68 20.02
CA ALA A 31 -19.72 -11.63 19.95
C ALA A 31 -19.13 -10.21 19.80
N GLY A 32 -19.49 -9.51 18.72
CA GLY A 32 -19.23 -8.07 18.48
C GLY A 32 -18.36 -7.78 17.24
N ALA A 33 -18.82 -6.86 16.36
CA ALA A 33 -18.38 -6.60 14.98
C ALA A 33 -18.76 -7.71 13.98
N PRO A 34 -19.00 -7.44 12.67
CA PRO A 34 -19.16 -8.53 11.71
C PRO A 34 -17.91 -9.39 11.87
N PRO A 35 -18.05 -10.65 12.31
CA PRO A 35 -16.91 -11.38 12.83
C PRO A 35 -15.89 -11.45 11.70
N LEU A 36 -14.62 -11.16 11.96
CA LEU A 36 -13.51 -11.27 10.99
C LEU A 36 -13.66 -12.48 10.06
N ARG A 37 -14.17 -13.57 10.62
CA ARG A 37 -14.66 -14.77 9.95
C ARG A 37 -15.61 -14.55 8.78
N ALA A 38 -16.68 -13.77 8.92
CA ALA A 38 -17.65 -13.47 7.87
C ALA A 38 -17.00 -12.74 6.69
N LEU A 39 -16.14 -11.75 6.97
CA LEU A 39 -15.36 -11.05 5.94
C LEU A 39 -14.38 -12.01 5.25
N LEU A 40 -13.68 -12.83 6.03
CA LEU A 40 -12.77 -13.85 5.51
C LEU A 40 -13.49 -14.86 4.59
N LEU A 41 -14.67 -15.34 4.98
CA LEU A 41 -15.47 -16.25 4.16
C LEU A 41 -15.89 -15.62 2.83
N ARG A 42 -16.23 -14.33 2.81
CA ARG A 42 -16.50 -13.61 1.56
C ARG A 42 -15.27 -13.56 0.67
N LEU A 43 -14.10 -13.23 1.24
CA LEU A 43 -12.84 -13.23 0.50
C LEU A 43 -12.48 -14.62 -0.04
N MET A 44 -12.68 -15.69 0.74
CA MET A 44 -12.45 -17.07 0.29
C MET A 44 -13.43 -17.49 -0.82
N ARG A 45 -14.65 -16.95 -0.83
CA ARG A 45 -15.61 -17.05 -1.94
C ARG A 45 -15.27 -16.12 -3.09
N GLY A 46 -14.17 -15.37 -2.98
CA GLY A 46 -13.71 -14.28 -3.83
C GLY A 46 -14.78 -13.25 -4.17
N GLN A 47 -15.61 -12.94 -3.18
CA GLN A 47 -16.55 -11.83 -3.22
C GLN A 47 -15.80 -10.57 -2.80
N ASN A 48 -16.05 -9.47 -3.49
CA ASN A 48 -15.45 -8.19 -3.15
C ASN A 48 -16.08 -7.63 -1.88
N LEU A 49 -15.28 -6.97 -1.06
CA LEU A 49 -15.72 -6.20 0.09
C LEU A 49 -16.04 -4.77 -0.35
N ALA A 50 -17.08 -4.18 0.24
CA ALA A 50 -17.29 -2.74 0.14
C ALA A 50 -16.18 -1.98 0.90
N ARG A 51 -15.99 -0.70 0.59
CA ARG A 51 -14.95 0.14 1.23
C ARG A 51 -14.97 0.08 2.76
N ALA A 52 -16.15 0.19 3.36
CA ALA A 52 -16.33 0.14 4.81
C ALA A 52 -15.98 -1.25 5.39
N GLU A 53 -16.24 -2.31 4.64
CA GLU A 53 -15.95 -3.69 5.04
C GLU A 53 -14.44 -3.99 4.96
N ALA A 54 -13.76 -3.47 3.94
CA ALA A 54 -12.31 -3.57 3.81
C ALA A 54 -11.58 -2.74 4.89
N ASN A 55 -12.14 -1.59 5.27
CA ASN A 55 -11.68 -0.80 6.40
C ASN A 55 -11.80 -1.59 7.72
N ALA A 56 -12.99 -2.13 8.01
CA ALA A 56 -13.23 -2.96 9.19
C ALA A 56 -12.38 -4.24 9.20
N LEU A 57 -12.13 -4.84 8.03
CA LEU A 57 -11.19 -5.96 7.91
C LEU A 57 -9.81 -5.54 8.37
N LEU A 58 -9.26 -4.44 7.86
CA LEU A 58 -7.92 -4.00 8.25
C LEU A 58 -7.84 -3.70 9.74
N ASP A 59 -8.85 -3.02 10.30
CA ASP A 59 -8.94 -2.75 11.73
C ASP A 59 -8.84 -4.05 12.54
N ALA A 60 -9.63 -5.07 12.21
CA ALA A 60 -9.58 -6.37 12.89
C ALA A 60 -8.21 -7.07 12.77
N LEU A 61 -7.50 -6.89 11.65
CA LEU A 61 -6.16 -7.44 11.45
C LEU A 61 -5.10 -6.69 12.28
N LEU A 62 -5.27 -5.39 12.51
CA LEU A 62 -4.33 -4.54 13.23
C LEU A 62 -4.57 -4.48 14.74
N ASP A 63 -5.83 -4.58 15.20
CA ASP A 63 -6.23 -4.45 16.61
C ASP A 63 -5.91 -5.68 17.48
N GLY A 64 -5.19 -6.66 16.93
CA GLY A 64 -4.73 -7.84 17.66
C GLY A 64 -5.82 -8.86 17.97
N THR A 65 -7.06 -8.64 17.52
CA THR A 65 -8.16 -9.61 17.64
C THR A 65 -8.00 -10.81 16.70
N ALA A 66 -7.17 -10.67 15.66
CA ALA A 66 -6.87 -11.73 14.70
C ALA A 66 -5.67 -12.59 15.12
N THR A 67 -5.86 -13.91 15.03
CA THR A 67 -4.75 -14.88 15.10
C THR A 67 -3.87 -14.80 13.84
N ASP A 68 -2.62 -15.29 13.92
CA ASP A 68 -1.70 -15.32 12.76
C ASP A 68 -2.29 -16.08 11.57
N ALA A 69 -2.98 -17.20 11.84
CA ALA A 69 -3.66 -17.97 10.82
C ALA A 69 -4.77 -17.17 10.11
N GLN A 70 -5.54 -16.37 10.86
CA GLN A 70 -6.57 -15.52 10.27
C GLN A 70 -5.98 -14.36 9.45
N ILE A 71 -4.88 -13.77 9.93
CA ILE A 71 -4.14 -12.74 9.17
C ILE A 71 -3.63 -13.34 7.87
N ALA A 72 -2.93 -14.48 7.94
CA ALA A 72 -2.41 -15.16 6.76
C ALA A 72 -3.52 -15.52 5.76
N ALA A 73 -4.63 -16.07 6.25
CA ALA A 73 -5.79 -16.41 5.42
C ALA A 73 -6.40 -15.19 4.73
N ALA A 74 -6.54 -14.06 5.43
CA ALA A 74 -7.07 -12.83 4.84
C ALA A 74 -6.14 -12.27 3.76
N LEU A 75 -4.84 -12.22 4.03
CA LEU A 75 -3.84 -11.74 3.07
C LEU A 75 -3.80 -12.60 1.81
N VAL A 76 -3.75 -13.92 1.96
CA VAL A 76 -3.74 -14.85 0.82
C VAL A 76 -5.05 -14.78 0.03
N ALA A 77 -6.20 -14.72 0.72
CA ALA A 77 -7.50 -14.62 0.05
C ALA A 77 -7.65 -13.32 -0.75
N LEU A 78 -7.18 -12.19 -0.22
CA LEU A 78 -7.12 -10.92 -0.96
C LEU A 78 -6.22 -11.02 -2.19
N THR A 79 -4.99 -11.52 -2.03
CA THR A 79 -4.04 -11.67 -3.14
C THR A 79 -4.59 -12.56 -4.25
N VAL A 80 -5.16 -13.72 -3.90
CA VAL A 80 -5.69 -14.68 -4.89
C VAL A 80 -6.96 -14.16 -5.57
N LYS A 81 -7.82 -13.45 -4.83
CA LYS A 81 -9.01 -12.81 -5.38
C LYS A 81 -8.66 -11.65 -6.33
N GLY A 82 -7.54 -10.96 -6.06
CA GLY A 82 -7.22 -9.66 -6.61
C GLY A 82 -7.96 -8.56 -5.85
N GLU A 83 -7.21 -7.57 -5.36
CA GLU A 83 -7.75 -6.43 -4.64
C GLU A 83 -8.48 -5.47 -5.58
N THR A 84 -9.65 -5.02 -5.16
CA THR A 84 -10.38 -3.95 -5.84
C THR A 84 -9.94 -2.58 -5.37
N VAL A 85 -10.26 -1.55 -6.15
CA VAL A 85 -10.04 -0.14 -5.78
C VAL A 85 -10.71 0.21 -4.46
N GLU A 86 -11.94 -0.28 -4.23
CA GLU A 86 -12.69 -0.01 -3.00
C GLU A 86 -12.05 -0.68 -1.77
N GLU A 87 -11.53 -1.89 -1.95
CA GLU A 87 -10.81 -2.59 -0.89
C GLU A 87 -9.49 -1.88 -0.54
N LEU A 88 -8.68 -1.52 -1.54
CA LEU A 88 -7.44 -0.78 -1.33
C LEU A 88 -7.71 0.58 -0.69
N ALA A 89 -8.72 1.32 -1.15
CA ALA A 89 -9.08 2.62 -0.57
C ALA A 89 -9.56 2.49 0.88
N GLY A 90 -10.38 1.48 1.19
CA GLY A 90 -10.87 1.22 2.55
C GLY A 90 -9.74 0.88 3.52
N MET A 91 -8.85 -0.02 3.11
CA MET A 91 -7.67 -0.41 3.89
C MET A 91 -6.67 0.74 4.02
N ALA A 92 -6.33 1.44 2.94
CA ALA A 92 -5.44 2.59 3.01
C ALA A 92 -5.99 3.70 3.92
N SER A 93 -7.31 3.92 3.91
CA SER A 93 -7.96 4.89 4.82
C SER A 93 -7.83 4.48 6.28
N ALA A 94 -8.08 3.21 6.62
CA ALA A 94 -7.86 2.69 7.99
C ALA A 94 -6.39 2.83 8.42
N MET A 95 -5.44 2.51 7.52
CA MET A 95 -4.01 2.62 7.81
C MET A 95 -3.55 4.07 7.98
N ARG A 96 -4.09 5.02 7.19
CA ARG A 96 -3.84 6.46 7.35
C ARG A 96 -4.41 7.00 8.67
N ALA A 97 -5.63 6.60 9.03
CA ALA A 97 -6.28 7.04 10.27
C ALA A 97 -5.54 6.62 11.55
N ARG A 98 -4.77 5.52 11.47
CA ARG A 98 -3.96 4.99 12.57
C ARG A 98 -2.49 5.40 12.52
N ALA A 99 -2.08 6.12 11.46
CA ALA A 99 -0.71 6.58 11.34
C ALA A 99 -0.44 7.73 12.32
N VAL A 100 0.80 7.86 12.77
CA VAL A 100 1.22 9.09 13.47
C VAL A 100 1.23 10.23 12.44
N PRO A 101 0.40 11.27 12.58
CA PRO A 101 0.28 12.28 11.53
C PRO A 101 1.48 13.23 11.51
N ILE A 102 1.76 13.79 10.34
CA ILE A 102 2.68 14.92 10.15
C ILE A 102 1.86 16.11 9.63
N ASN A 103 1.94 17.25 10.33
CA ASN A 103 1.24 18.47 9.92
C ASN A 103 2.12 19.32 8.98
N ALA A 104 1.93 19.13 7.69
CA ALA A 104 2.58 19.96 6.66
C ALA A 104 1.93 21.37 6.59
N ARG A 105 2.75 22.42 6.69
CA ARG A 105 2.34 23.83 6.45
C ARG A 105 2.28 24.16 4.96
N HIS A 106 2.89 23.32 4.13
CA HIS A 106 2.93 23.48 2.68
C HIS A 106 1.63 23.01 2.04
N LYS A 107 1.02 23.82 1.18
CA LYS A 107 -0.11 23.38 0.35
C LYS A 107 0.32 22.48 -0.81
N ARG A 108 1.58 22.61 -1.24
CA ARG A 108 2.14 21.86 -2.36
C ARG A 108 3.41 21.15 -1.94
N PHE A 109 3.33 19.82 -1.88
CA PHE A 109 4.44 18.93 -1.58
C PHE A 109 4.19 17.56 -2.21
N ILE A 110 5.23 16.73 -2.28
CA ILE A 110 5.19 15.44 -2.99
C ILE A 110 5.76 14.30 -2.14
N ASP A 111 5.28 13.08 -2.40
CA ASP A 111 5.93 11.84 -2.02
C ASP A 111 6.42 11.07 -3.26
N THR A 112 7.54 10.37 -3.13
CA THR A 112 8.16 9.55 -4.18
C THR A 112 8.25 8.07 -3.78
N ALA A 113 7.42 7.60 -2.86
CA ALA A 113 7.42 6.21 -2.43
C ALA A 113 7.00 5.25 -3.56
N GLY A 114 7.76 4.17 -3.74
CA GLY A 114 7.38 3.05 -4.59
C GLY A 114 6.92 1.83 -3.77
N THR A 115 6.42 0.82 -4.47
CA THR A 115 6.12 -0.49 -3.87
C THR A 115 7.37 -1.25 -3.42
N GLY A 116 8.56 -0.91 -3.94
CA GLY A 116 9.85 -1.50 -3.59
C GLY A 116 9.99 -2.98 -3.99
N SER A 117 9.05 -3.49 -4.77
CA SER A 117 8.83 -4.92 -4.97
C SER A 117 9.18 -5.39 -6.40
N SER A 118 9.80 -4.51 -7.22
CA SER A 118 10.36 -4.87 -8.53
C SER A 118 11.44 -5.94 -8.40
N SER A 119 11.53 -6.84 -9.37
CA SER A 119 12.65 -7.79 -9.52
C SER A 119 13.91 -7.11 -10.07
N ALA A 120 13.74 -6.12 -10.95
CA ALA A 120 14.81 -5.26 -11.42
C ALA A 120 15.18 -4.26 -10.32
N LYS A 121 16.48 -4.12 -10.03
CA LYS A 121 16.99 -3.26 -8.95
C LYS A 121 18.04 -2.30 -9.49
N THR A 122 17.90 -1.02 -9.17
CA THR A 122 18.89 0.03 -9.42
C THR A 122 19.41 0.60 -8.09
N PHE A 123 20.17 1.70 -8.15
CA PHE A 123 20.36 2.55 -6.98
C PHE A 123 19.01 3.14 -6.52
N ASN A 124 18.99 3.79 -5.35
CA ASN A 124 17.76 4.34 -4.74
C ASN A 124 17.29 5.62 -5.50
N VAL A 125 16.76 5.43 -6.71
CA VAL A 125 16.31 6.50 -7.63
C VAL A 125 15.31 7.40 -6.94
N SER A 126 14.25 6.86 -6.34
CA SER A 126 13.26 7.69 -5.63
C SER A 126 13.82 8.49 -4.44
N THR A 127 14.90 8.04 -3.80
CA THR A 127 15.59 8.82 -2.75
C THR A 127 16.41 9.95 -3.36
N ALA A 128 17.14 9.70 -4.45
CA ALA A 128 17.86 10.73 -5.17
C ALA A 128 16.90 11.80 -5.74
N ALA A 129 15.79 11.36 -6.35
CA ALA A 129 14.75 12.23 -6.87
C ALA A 129 14.12 13.13 -5.78
N ALA A 130 13.97 12.61 -4.56
CA ALA A 130 13.49 13.41 -3.43
C ALA A 130 14.44 14.58 -3.10
N PHE A 131 15.76 14.35 -3.09
CA PHE A 131 16.73 15.42 -2.88
C PHE A 131 16.73 16.44 -4.02
N VAL A 132 16.66 15.98 -5.27
CA VAL A 132 16.61 16.88 -6.44
C VAL A 132 15.35 17.73 -6.43
N ALA A 133 14.18 17.15 -6.16
CA ALA A 133 12.92 17.88 -6.08
C ALA A 133 12.92 18.93 -4.95
N ALA A 134 13.41 18.55 -3.77
CA ALA A 134 13.57 19.48 -2.64
C ALA A 134 14.55 20.62 -2.97
N GLY A 135 15.68 20.30 -3.60
CA GLY A 135 16.67 21.29 -4.05
C GLY A 135 16.13 22.25 -5.12
N ALA A 136 15.15 21.80 -5.91
CA ALA A 136 14.41 22.64 -6.87
C ALA A 136 13.27 23.46 -6.21
N GLY A 137 13.09 23.37 -4.89
CA GLY A 137 12.11 24.14 -4.14
C GLY A 137 10.73 23.50 -4.00
N LEU A 138 10.55 22.24 -4.40
CA LEU A 138 9.32 21.48 -4.17
C LEU A 138 9.45 20.69 -2.85
N PRO A 139 8.65 20.98 -1.81
CA PRO A 139 8.77 20.25 -0.56
C PRO A 139 8.48 18.75 -0.72
N VAL A 140 9.26 17.90 -0.05
CA VAL A 140 9.17 16.43 -0.18
C VAL A 140 8.91 15.78 1.17
N ALA A 141 7.78 15.09 1.29
CA ALA A 141 7.43 14.28 2.45
C ALA A 141 7.61 12.80 2.06
N LYS A 142 8.86 12.32 2.04
CA LYS A 142 9.16 10.96 1.54
C LYS A 142 8.77 9.91 2.57
N HIS A 143 7.85 9.02 2.21
CA HIS A 143 7.59 7.81 3.00
C HIS A 143 8.50 6.67 2.53
N GLY A 144 9.00 5.86 3.46
CA GLY A 144 9.83 4.73 3.07
C GLY A 144 10.19 3.79 4.21
N SER A 145 10.84 2.69 3.86
CA SER A 145 11.29 1.67 4.80
C SER A 145 12.72 1.22 4.48
N ARG A 146 13.21 0.26 5.25
CA ARG A 146 14.42 -0.53 4.91
C ARG A 146 14.11 -1.48 3.77
N ALA A 147 15.15 -1.99 3.12
CA ALA A 147 14.99 -3.01 2.09
C ALA A 147 14.20 -4.23 2.62
N ALA A 148 13.21 -4.67 1.86
CA ALA A 148 12.58 -5.98 2.03
C ALA A 148 13.21 -7.04 1.11
N THR A 149 13.55 -6.66 -0.13
CA THR A 149 14.05 -7.57 -1.19
C THR A 149 15.31 -7.07 -1.91
N SER A 150 15.72 -5.81 -1.69
CA SER A 150 16.92 -5.22 -2.31
C SER A 150 18.14 -5.27 -1.39
N ARG A 151 19.33 -4.88 -1.90
CA ARG A 151 20.54 -4.71 -1.08
C ARG A 151 20.46 -3.51 -0.13
N SER A 152 19.66 -2.50 -0.46
CA SER A 152 19.42 -1.32 0.37
C SER A 152 18.08 -0.67 0.02
N GLY A 153 17.36 -0.20 1.05
CA GLY A 153 16.17 0.64 0.89
C GLY A 153 16.47 2.10 1.19
N SER A 154 15.45 2.95 1.07
CA SER A 154 15.60 4.40 1.28
C SER A 154 16.15 4.72 2.67
N ALA A 155 15.65 4.03 3.71
CA ALA A 155 16.12 4.22 5.07
C ALA A 155 17.60 3.83 5.25
N ASP A 156 18.05 2.77 4.57
CA ASP A 156 19.44 2.30 4.68
C ASP A 156 20.41 3.29 4.02
N VAL A 157 20.03 3.84 2.85
CA VAL A 157 20.82 4.89 2.17
C VAL A 157 20.87 6.17 2.99
N LEU A 158 19.74 6.64 3.52
CA LEU A 158 19.69 7.85 4.33
C LEU A 158 20.51 7.70 5.62
N ALA A 159 20.44 6.54 6.29
CA ALA A 159 21.25 6.26 7.46
C ALA A 159 22.76 6.27 7.12
N ALA A 160 23.16 5.70 5.98
CA ALA A 160 24.55 5.74 5.52
C ALA A 160 25.04 7.17 5.20
N LEU A 161 24.13 8.08 4.83
CA LEU A 161 24.42 9.51 4.63
C LEU A 161 24.41 10.32 5.95
N GLY A 162 24.21 9.67 7.10
CA GLY A 162 24.19 10.31 8.42
C GLY A 162 22.84 10.91 8.83
N VAL A 163 21.76 10.63 8.09
CA VAL A 163 20.41 11.07 8.47
C VAL A 163 19.88 10.20 9.61
N GLY A 164 19.38 10.84 10.66
CA GLY A 164 18.69 10.16 11.77
C GLY A 164 17.31 9.63 11.36
N VAL A 165 17.26 8.54 10.58
CA VAL A 165 16.01 7.97 10.04
C VAL A 165 15.01 7.49 11.08
N THR A 166 15.47 7.24 12.32
CA THR A 166 14.62 6.86 13.46
C THR A 166 14.31 8.05 14.38
N ALA A 167 14.50 9.28 13.91
CA ALA A 167 14.13 10.47 14.66
C ALA A 167 12.62 10.48 14.96
N ALA A 168 12.26 11.15 16.06
CA ALA A 168 10.87 11.28 16.47
C ALA A 168 10.04 12.01 15.39
N PRO A 169 8.74 11.70 15.25
CA PRO A 169 7.86 12.32 14.27
C PRO A 169 7.90 13.86 14.24
N GLU A 170 8.07 14.49 15.41
CA GLU A 170 8.16 15.94 15.58
C GLU A 170 9.38 16.52 14.84
N VAL A 171 10.48 15.77 14.78
CA VAL A 171 11.68 16.16 14.02
C VAL A 171 11.39 16.11 12.53
N SER A 172 10.67 15.08 12.06
CA SER A 172 10.30 14.97 10.65
C SER A 172 9.32 16.06 10.23
N GLU A 173 8.36 16.41 11.09
CA GLU A 173 7.44 17.54 10.86
C GLU A 173 8.22 18.85 10.75
N LYS A 174 9.16 19.08 11.68
CA LYS A 174 10.03 20.26 11.66
C LYS A 174 10.87 20.32 10.38
N CYS A 175 11.51 19.22 9.99
CA CYS A 175 12.30 19.14 8.75
C CYS A 175 11.45 19.46 7.50
N LEU A 176 10.23 18.91 7.41
CA LEU A 176 9.33 19.21 6.29
C LEU A 176 8.99 20.70 6.24
N ASN A 177 8.67 21.29 7.38
CA ASN A 177 8.19 22.67 7.47
C ASN A 177 9.31 23.72 7.34
N GLU A 178 10.52 23.45 7.83
CA GLU A 178 11.63 24.41 7.86
C GLU A 178 12.65 24.20 6.73
N ILE A 179 12.92 22.95 6.36
CA ILE A 179 13.94 22.58 5.36
C ILE A 179 13.29 22.29 4.00
N GLY A 180 12.02 21.87 4.00
CA GLY A 180 11.30 21.46 2.78
C GLY A 180 11.53 19.99 2.42
N ILE A 181 12.15 19.19 3.28
CA ILE A 181 12.25 17.74 3.07
C ILE A 181 12.22 17.00 4.39
N CYS A 182 11.46 15.90 4.46
CA CYS A 182 11.53 14.95 5.55
C CYS A 182 11.53 13.51 5.03
N PHE A 183 11.94 12.60 5.92
CA PHE A 183 11.80 11.17 5.72
C PHE A 183 10.95 10.57 6.83
N MET A 184 9.88 9.88 6.45
CA MET A 184 8.99 9.18 7.37
C MET A 184 9.29 7.68 7.29
N PHE A 185 9.98 7.16 8.31
CA PHE A 185 10.34 5.74 8.36
C PHE A 185 9.15 4.88 8.81
N ALA A 186 8.58 4.12 7.88
CA ALA A 186 7.28 3.44 8.02
C ALA A 186 7.05 2.74 9.38
N PRO A 187 8.00 1.99 9.98
CA PRO A 187 7.79 1.36 11.28
C PRO A 187 7.49 2.32 12.44
N LEU A 188 7.97 3.58 12.37
CA LEU A 188 7.67 4.60 13.38
C LEU A 188 6.27 5.19 13.22
N TYR A 189 5.80 5.30 11.98
CA TYR A 189 4.53 5.96 11.67
C TYR A 189 3.35 4.99 11.63
N HIS A 190 3.60 3.72 11.34
CA HIS A 190 2.59 2.68 11.22
C HIS A 190 2.78 1.58 12.26
N GLY A 191 2.97 1.93 13.53
CA GLY A 191 3.25 0.99 14.62
C GLY A 191 2.25 -0.17 14.71
N ALA A 192 0.97 0.08 14.44
CA ALA A 192 -0.07 -0.95 14.41
C ALA A 192 0.21 -2.10 13.42
N THR A 193 0.97 -1.83 12.35
CA THR A 193 1.30 -2.85 11.33
C THR A 193 2.37 -3.85 11.79
N ALA A 194 3.04 -3.62 12.92
CA ALA A 194 4.01 -4.56 13.49
C ALA A 194 3.40 -5.96 13.72
N ARG A 195 2.11 -6.02 14.08
CA ARG A 195 1.34 -7.26 14.26
C ARG A 195 1.33 -8.14 13.00
N VAL A 196 1.19 -7.51 11.84
CA VAL A 196 1.08 -8.17 10.53
C VAL A 196 2.46 -8.40 9.91
N ALA A 197 3.49 -7.65 10.34
CA ALA A 197 4.84 -7.74 9.79
C ALA A 197 5.48 -9.13 9.96
N GLY A 198 5.24 -9.82 11.09
CA GLY A 198 5.70 -11.19 11.33
C GLY A 198 5.13 -12.18 10.32
N VAL A 199 3.80 -12.21 10.22
CA VAL A 199 3.05 -13.07 9.28
C VAL A 199 3.48 -12.81 7.83
N ARG A 200 3.65 -11.54 7.43
CA ARG A 200 4.12 -11.19 6.08
C ARG A 200 5.51 -11.73 5.78
N ARG A 201 6.41 -11.72 6.78
CA ARG A 201 7.76 -12.26 6.64
C ARG A 201 7.73 -13.77 6.44
N GLU A 202 6.88 -14.47 7.17
CA GLU A 202 6.70 -15.92 7.06
C GLU A 202 6.05 -16.32 5.72
N LEU A 203 5.06 -15.55 5.26
CA LEU A 203 4.44 -15.78 3.95
C LEU A 203 5.43 -15.62 2.80
N GLY A 204 6.35 -14.65 2.88
CA GLY A 204 7.41 -14.47 1.88
C GLY A 204 6.93 -14.11 0.47
N VAL A 205 5.67 -13.71 0.32
CA VAL A 205 5.04 -13.36 -0.96
C VAL A 205 4.42 -11.96 -0.94
N HIS A 206 4.13 -11.43 -2.13
CA HIS A 206 3.47 -10.15 -2.27
C HIS A 206 2.02 -10.25 -1.76
N THR A 207 1.61 -9.26 -1.00
CA THR A 207 0.26 -9.16 -0.45
C THR A 207 -0.25 -7.74 -0.63
N THR A 208 -1.52 -7.51 -0.31
CA THR A 208 -2.12 -6.17 -0.23
C THR A 208 -1.22 -5.13 0.46
N PHE A 209 -0.48 -5.51 1.51
CA PHE A 209 0.39 -4.57 2.23
C PHE A 209 1.57 -4.03 1.39
N ASN A 210 1.97 -4.74 0.32
CA ASN A 210 2.94 -4.22 -0.66
C ASN A 210 2.35 -3.08 -1.49
N LEU A 211 1.02 -3.06 -1.68
CA LEU A 211 0.29 -1.99 -2.35
C LEU A 211 -0.05 -0.84 -1.40
N LEU A 212 -0.31 -1.13 -0.12
CA LEU A 212 -0.69 -0.11 0.87
C LEU A 212 0.44 0.86 1.21
N GLY A 213 1.70 0.40 1.24
CA GLY A 213 2.84 1.24 1.65
C GLY A 213 2.89 2.63 0.99
N PRO A 214 2.89 2.75 -0.35
CA PRO A 214 2.89 4.05 -1.02
C PRO A 214 1.53 4.78 -0.97
N LEU A 215 0.45 4.11 -0.58
CA LEU A 215 -0.87 4.72 -0.42
C LEU A 215 -1.06 5.38 0.96
N THR A 216 -0.17 5.17 1.93
CA THR A 216 -0.42 5.54 3.34
C THR A 216 0.55 6.58 3.89
N ASN A 217 1.05 7.49 3.03
CA ASN A 217 1.92 8.58 3.46
C ASN A 217 1.35 9.34 4.69
N PRO A 218 2.05 9.38 5.83
CA PRO A 218 1.54 9.97 7.08
C PRO A 218 1.32 11.49 7.04
N ALA A 219 1.94 12.19 6.08
CA ALA A 219 1.74 13.63 5.86
C ALA A 219 0.55 13.92 4.93
N GLY A 220 -0.12 12.89 4.39
CA GLY A 220 -1.24 13.08 3.46
C GLY A 220 -0.84 13.80 2.18
N ALA A 221 0.31 13.43 1.58
CA ALA A 221 0.87 14.11 0.43
C ALA A 221 -0.16 14.32 -0.71
N PRO A 222 -0.45 15.58 -1.12
CA PRO A 222 -1.44 15.85 -2.16
C PRO A 222 -0.91 15.47 -3.54
N ARG A 223 0.41 15.30 -3.69
CA ARG A 223 1.05 14.82 -4.91
C ARG A 223 1.89 13.58 -4.65
N GLN A 224 1.83 12.60 -5.54
CA GLN A 224 2.61 11.37 -5.41
C GLN A 224 3.17 10.89 -6.76
N LEU A 225 4.41 10.41 -6.75
CA LEU A 225 4.98 9.60 -7.82
C LEU A 225 5.21 8.20 -7.25
N ILE A 226 4.41 7.23 -7.69
CA ILE A 226 4.44 5.85 -7.17
C ILE A 226 4.93 4.90 -8.24
N GLY A 227 6.03 4.24 -7.97
CA GLY A 227 6.51 3.12 -8.76
C GLY A 227 5.86 1.79 -8.36
N VAL A 228 5.44 0.99 -9.34
CA VAL A 228 4.85 -0.34 -9.12
C VAL A 228 5.65 -1.45 -9.81
N TRP A 229 5.69 -2.63 -9.20
CA TRP A 229 6.49 -3.76 -9.70
C TRP A 229 5.91 -4.45 -10.93
N HIS A 230 4.66 -4.16 -11.29
CA HIS A 230 3.97 -4.82 -12.40
C HIS A 230 3.05 -3.83 -13.11
N PRO A 231 2.98 -3.84 -14.46
CA PRO A 231 2.24 -2.82 -15.22
C PRO A 231 0.74 -2.86 -14.91
N ALA A 232 0.16 -4.03 -14.67
CA ALA A 232 -1.26 -4.19 -14.33
C ALA A 232 -1.67 -3.49 -13.01
N LEU A 233 -0.71 -3.07 -12.17
CA LEU A 233 -1.00 -2.35 -10.92
C LEU A 233 -1.12 -0.83 -11.11
N THR A 234 -0.70 -0.31 -12.26
CA THR A 234 -0.69 1.14 -12.52
C THR A 234 -2.08 1.75 -12.40
N GLU A 235 -3.04 1.24 -13.16
CA GLU A 235 -4.42 1.75 -13.15
C GLU A 235 -5.15 1.53 -11.82
N PRO A 236 -5.13 0.33 -11.19
CA PRO A 236 -5.76 0.13 -9.89
C PRO A 236 -5.24 1.08 -8.80
N LEU A 237 -3.92 1.32 -8.73
CA LEU A 237 -3.36 2.24 -7.75
C LEU A 237 -3.70 3.69 -8.07
N ALA A 238 -3.71 4.08 -9.35
CA ALA A 238 -4.12 5.42 -9.76
C ALA A 238 -5.58 5.70 -9.40
N ARG A 239 -6.49 4.76 -9.66
CA ARG A 239 -7.91 4.85 -9.27
C ARG A 239 -8.07 4.87 -7.74
N THR A 240 -7.26 4.12 -7.01
CA THR A 240 -7.25 4.15 -5.54
C THR A 240 -6.84 5.52 -5.00
N LEU A 241 -5.82 6.15 -5.59
CA LEU A 241 -5.40 7.51 -5.22
C LEU A 241 -6.50 8.55 -5.46
N ILE A 242 -7.25 8.43 -6.56
CA ILE A 242 -8.44 9.27 -6.82
C ILE A 242 -9.48 9.05 -5.71
N ALA A 243 -9.78 7.80 -5.39
CA ALA A 243 -10.74 7.44 -4.34
C ALA A 243 -10.32 7.90 -2.93
N LEU A 244 -9.02 8.10 -2.71
CA LEU A 244 -8.41 8.63 -1.49
C LEU A 244 -8.25 10.16 -1.49
N GLY A 245 -8.63 10.85 -2.57
CA GLY A 245 -8.59 12.31 -2.67
C GLY A 245 -7.22 12.92 -2.98
N THR A 246 -6.27 12.16 -3.51
CA THR A 246 -4.96 12.69 -3.93
C THR A 246 -5.14 13.68 -5.09
N GLU A 247 -4.56 14.89 -4.98
CA GLU A 247 -4.75 15.98 -5.97
C GLU A 247 -4.14 15.62 -7.34
N ARG A 248 -2.91 15.12 -7.35
CA ARG A 248 -2.21 14.69 -8.58
C ARG A 248 -1.31 13.52 -8.28
N ALA A 249 -1.39 12.46 -9.07
CA ALA A 249 -0.45 11.36 -8.92
C ALA A 249 -0.06 10.76 -10.26
N TRP A 250 1.19 10.30 -10.34
CA TRP A 250 1.66 9.42 -11.40
C TRP A 250 1.95 8.06 -10.79
N VAL A 251 1.39 7.02 -11.41
CA VAL A 251 1.71 5.63 -11.09
C VAL A 251 2.46 5.05 -12.29
N VAL A 252 3.69 4.63 -12.07
CA VAL A 252 4.63 4.31 -13.14
C VAL A 252 5.18 2.89 -13.01
N HIS A 253 5.47 2.29 -14.15
CA HIS A 253 6.19 1.02 -14.28
C HIS A 253 7.15 1.16 -15.45
N GLY A 254 8.43 0.91 -15.23
CA GLY A 254 9.44 0.89 -16.28
C GLY A 254 9.28 -0.34 -17.17
N SER A 255 9.44 -0.18 -18.48
CA SER A 255 9.36 -1.29 -19.44
C SER A 255 10.39 -2.40 -19.22
N ASP A 256 11.49 -2.07 -18.54
CA ASP A 256 12.54 -2.99 -18.09
C ASP A 256 12.21 -3.67 -16.74
N GLY A 257 10.98 -3.53 -16.27
CA GLY A 257 10.46 -4.13 -15.05
C GLY A 257 10.69 -3.31 -13.79
N LEU A 258 11.33 -2.13 -13.88
CA LEU A 258 11.56 -1.27 -12.73
C LEU A 258 10.26 -0.71 -12.15
N ASP A 259 10.21 -0.53 -10.83
CA ASP A 259 9.23 0.30 -10.16
C ASP A 259 9.69 1.76 -10.11
N GLU A 260 10.21 2.27 -11.21
CA GLU A 260 10.70 3.64 -11.39
C GLU A 260 10.46 4.08 -12.85
N VAL A 261 10.56 5.39 -13.14
CA VAL A 261 10.60 5.86 -14.53
C VAL A 261 11.93 5.41 -15.15
N THR A 262 11.86 4.61 -16.22
CA THR A 262 13.06 4.13 -16.92
C THR A 262 13.47 5.04 -18.08
N LEU A 263 14.75 4.97 -18.45
CA LEU A 263 15.30 5.57 -19.65
C LEU A 263 15.31 4.59 -20.84
N ASN A 264 15.00 3.31 -20.59
CA ASN A 264 15.09 2.24 -21.59
C ASN A 264 13.86 2.12 -22.50
N GLY A 265 12.91 3.07 -22.42
CA GLY A 265 11.75 3.21 -23.32
C GLY A 265 10.46 2.67 -22.73
#